data_AF-A0A962TAG6-F1
#
_entry.id   AF-A0A962TAG6-F1
#
_cell.length_a   1.000
_cell.length_b   1.000
_cell.length_c   1.000
_cell.angle_alpha   90.00
_cell.angle_beta   90.00
_cell.angle_gamma   90.00
#
_symmetry.space_group_name_H-M   'P 1'
#
loop_
_entity.id
_entity.type
_entity.pdbx_description
1 polymer ?
#
loop_
_entity_poly.entity_id
_entity_poly.type
_entity_poly.pdbx_seq_one_letter_code
_entity_poly.pdbx_strand_id
1 'polypeptide(L)'
;MKSLSAKLFIGIAAISLSLSVHGAVAPNDDSTADHGKFEELKGPFATGPDVTAACLGCHTEAAKQLHKTSHWTWAFENPVTGQQLGKKHVVNNFCVATATNWPRCTSCHIGYGWKDDTFDLTSEKNVDCLVCHDTTDTYKKFPTGAGHPNYEPKQWPPKKGKVRQPPDLAMIAQNVGKPDRDNCGNCHFYGGGGDGVKHGHLDSSMHNPTRSTDVHMDKDGLNFRCQDCHTTGGHEIAGSRYATKAVDETGIDIPGRTDDGRATCASCHGNAPHGTGANAKLDGHVAKVACETCHIPEFARGGRKTKTWWDWSTAGRKDQHGKPLVIKDPEGYDTYNFKKGDFTWESNVVPEYHWYNGRIDFSTLGDKIDDSSIVSINRLNGSHDDPGSRIWPFKVMRGRQPYDTVNKVLAVPHLFGKDSDAYWKSFDWGRAIKAGLNATGQEFSGEYDFIETAYYWPVTHMVAPKEEALSCDSCHSRDGRLAGLGGFYMPGRDRFEWLDIGGALIVLGTLGGVTLHGLGRLIAGRRRRKS
;
A
#
# COMPACT_ATOMS: atom_id res chain seq x y z
N MET A 1 56.43 49.93 34.13
CA MET A 1 56.12 50.73 32.92
C MET A 1 54.76 50.29 32.39
N LYS A 2 53.79 51.23 32.40
CA LYS A 2 52.57 51.43 31.58
C LYS A 2 51.92 50.19 30.94
N SER A 3 50.61 49.99 30.88
CA SER A 3 49.41 50.70 31.36
C SER A 3 48.20 49.92 30.79
N LEU A 4 47.15 49.77 31.61
CA LEU A 4 45.71 49.65 31.33
C LEU A 4 45.24 49.46 29.87
N SER A 5 44.30 48.53 29.66
CA SER A 5 42.87 48.91 29.62
C SER A 5 41.95 47.68 29.62
N ALA A 6 40.94 47.74 30.48
CA ALA A 6 39.85 46.78 30.64
C ALA A 6 38.74 47.07 29.62
N LYS A 7 38.08 46.04 29.09
CA LYS A 7 36.66 46.12 28.70
C LYS A 7 35.92 44.83 29.02
N LEU A 8 35.06 44.97 30.04
CA LEU A 8 33.95 44.14 30.45
C LEU A 8 32.97 43.98 29.27
N PHE A 9 32.59 42.75 28.91
CA PHE A 9 31.41 42.49 28.09
C PHE A 9 30.49 41.52 28.82
N ILE A 10 29.38 42.07 29.29
CA ILE A 10 28.22 41.37 29.85
C ILE A 10 27.45 40.80 28.65
N GLY A 11 27.44 39.46 28.51
CA GLY A 11 26.59 38.77 27.54
C GLY A 11 25.16 38.68 28.07
N ILE A 12 24.28 39.54 27.55
CA ILE A 12 22.83 39.47 27.77
C ILE A 12 22.29 38.28 26.98
N ALA A 13 21.68 37.33 27.68
CA ALA A 13 20.89 36.25 27.08
C ALA A 13 19.63 36.84 26.44
N ALA A 14 19.61 36.94 25.11
CA ALA A 14 18.41 37.26 24.36
C ALA A 14 17.55 35.99 24.22
N ILE A 15 16.47 35.94 24.98
CA ILE A 15 15.35 35.02 24.79
C ILE A 15 14.65 35.45 23.49
N SER A 16 14.96 34.79 22.38
CA SER A 16 14.23 34.93 21.14
C SER A 16 12.89 34.21 21.26
N LEU A 17 11.84 34.98 21.54
CA LEU A 17 10.44 34.61 21.36
C LEU A 17 10.21 34.30 19.87
N SER A 18 10.11 33.03 19.50
CA SER A 18 9.69 32.61 18.18
C SER A 18 8.17 32.82 18.05
N LEU A 19 7.78 34.01 17.57
CA LEU A 19 6.43 34.23 17.05
C LEU A 19 6.21 33.27 15.87
N SER A 20 5.22 32.40 16.02
CA SER A 20 4.71 31.53 14.97
C SER A 20 4.00 32.39 13.93
N VAL A 21 4.75 32.79 12.89
CA VAL A 21 4.16 33.39 11.69
C VAL A 21 3.36 32.29 10.99
N HIS A 22 2.04 32.38 11.06
CA HIS A 22 1.16 31.60 10.20
C HIS A 22 1.48 32.03 8.77
N GLY A 23 2.10 31.15 8.01
CA GLY A 23 2.32 31.37 6.58
C GLY A 23 0.96 31.55 5.92
N ALA A 24 0.72 32.74 5.36
CA ALA A 24 -0.43 32.97 4.51
C ALA A 24 -0.31 32.03 3.31
N VAL A 25 -1.30 31.16 3.14
CA VAL A 25 -1.47 30.34 1.94
C VAL A 25 -1.62 31.32 0.77
N ALA A 26 -0.71 31.26 -0.21
CA ALA A 26 -0.81 32.07 -1.41
C ALA A 26 -2.08 31.65 -2.18
N PRO A 27 -2.88 32.59 -2.72
CA PRO A 27 -4.04 32.26 -3.53
C PRO A 27 -3.59 31.44 -4.74
N ASN A 28 -4.33 30.37 -5.02
CA ASN A 28 -4.08 29.48 -6.14
C ASN A 28 -4.62 30.17 -7.42
N ASP A 29 -3.73 30.85 -8.18
CA ASP A 29 -4.06 31.63 -9.37
C ASP A 29 -4.73 30.82 -10.52
N ASP A 30 -4.85 29.50 -10.38
CA ASP A 30 -5.45 28.58 -11.37
C ASP A 30 -6.91 28.16 -11.05
N SER A 31 -7.53 28.66 -9.96
CA SER A 31 -8.92 28.34 -9.60
C SER A 31 -9.90 29.40 -10.09
N THR A 32 -11.05 29.00 -10.62
CA THR A 32 -12.12 29.92 -11.03
C THR A 32 -12.91 30.49 -9.84
N ALA A 33 -12.68 29.99 -8.63
CA ALA A 33 -13.34 30.43 -7.41
C ALA A 33 -12.36 30.50 -6.24
N ASP A 34 -12.53 31.51 -5.40
CA ASP A 34 -11.80 31.74 -4.15
C ASP A 34 -12.75 31.47 -2.99
N HIS A 35 -12.54 30.34 -2.31
CA HIS A 35 -13.44 29.88 -1.25
C HIS A 35 -13.45 30.81 -0.03
N GLY A 36 -12.39 31.60 0.19
CA GLY A 36 -12.33 32.60 1.26
C GLY A 36 -13.28 33.78 1.07
N LYS A 37 -13.84 33.95 -0.14
CA LYS A 37 -14.78 35.03 -0.46
C LYS A 37 -16.26 34.64 -0.35
N PHE A 38 -16.59 33.37 -0.15
CA PHE A 38 -17.98 32.94 0.01
C PHE A 38 -18.46 33.19 1.44
N GLU A 39 -19.57 33.93 1.57
CA GLU A 39 -20.20 34.22 2.87
C GLU A 39 -20.67 32.92 3.55
N GLU A 40 -21.11 31.95 2.77
CA GLU A 40 -21.55 30.62 3.21
C GLU A 40 -20.44 29.84 3.92
N LEU A 41 -19.17 30.14 3.66
CA LEU A 41 -18.00 29.45 4.23
C LEU A 41 -17.34 30.18 5.41
N LYS A 42 -17.86 31.35 5.80
CA LYS A 42 -17.37 32.08 6.98
C LYS A 42 -17.68 31.38 8.30
N GLY A 43 -18.65 30.46 8.30
CA GLY A 43 -19.06 29.72 9.48
C GLY A 43 -19.76 30.60 10.53
N PRO A 44 -19.72 30.23 11.82
CA PRO A 44 -19.05 29.05 12.38
C PRO A 44 -19.72 27.73 11.96
N PHE A 45 -18.92 26.66 11.86
CA PHE A 45 -19.42 25.30 11.67
C PHE A 45 -19.27 24.49 12.95
N ALA A 46 -20.36 23.90 13.44
CA ALA A 46 -20.32 23.07 14.64
C ALA A 46 -19.80 21.66 14.33
N THR A 47 -20.09 21.16 13.13
CA THR A 47 -19.73 19.81 12.71
C THR A 47 -19.23 19.76 11.26
N GLY A 48 -18.62 18.63 10.89
CA GLY A 48 -18.20 18.34 9.52
C GLY A 48 -19.38 18.31 8.53
N PRO A 49 -20.51 17.63 8.86
CA PRO A 49 -21.73 17.70 8.05
C PRO A 49 -22.29 19.11 7.83
N ASP A 50 -22.08 20.06 8.75
CA ASP A 50 -22.48 21.47 8.54
C ASP A 50 -21.65 22.13 7.43
N VAL A 51 -20.35 21.83 7.38
CA VAL A 51 -19.48 22.26 6.28
C VAL A 51 -19.94 21.65 4.96
N THR A 52 -20.18 20.34 4.93
CA THR A 52 -20.67 19.64 3.74
C THR A 52 -22.00 20.23 3.25
N ALA A 53 -22.91 20.55 4.16
CA ALA A 53 -24.17 21.21 3.80
C ALA A 53 -23.95 22.57 3.12
N ALA A 54 -22.97 23.37 3.56
CA ALA A 54 -22.59 24.61 2.88
C ALA A 54 -21.96 24.33 1.51
N CYS A 55 -21.04 23.36 1.39
CA CYS A 55 -20.44 22.97 0.12
C CYS A 55 -21.48 22.55 -0.92
N LEU A 56 -22.51 21.80 -0.51
CA LEU A 56 -23.59 21.33 -1.38
C LEU A 56 -24.48 22.45 -1.91
N GLY A 57 -24.43 23.66 -1.33
CA GLY A 57 -25.09 24.85 -1.88
C GLY A 57 -24.56 25.24 -3.27
N CYS A 58 -23.30 24.93 -3.56
CA CYS A 58 -22.65 25.23 -4.84
C CYS A 58 -22.24 23.96 -5.62
N HIS A 59 -21.85 22.89 -4.92
CA HIS A 59 -21.39 21.62 -5.51
C HIS A 59 -22.48 20.55 -5.49
N THR A 60 -23.62 20.84 -6.10
CA THR A 60 -24.87 20.06 -5.99
C THR A 60 -24.79 18.61 -6.46
N GLU A 61 -23.78 18.25 -7.27
CA GLU A 61 -23.60 16.90 -7.81
C GLU A 61 -22.43 16.14 -7.19
N ALA A 62 -21.57 16.79 -6.39
CA ALA A 62 -20.33 16.20 -5.90
C ALA A 62 -20.58 15.00 -4.97
N ALA A 63 -21.53 15.11 -4.03
CA ALA A 63 -21.87 13.99 -3.16
C ALA A 63 -22.47 12.81 -3.95
N LYS A 64 -23.38 13.08 -4.90
CA LYS A 64 -24.00 12.04 -5.74
C LYS A 64 -22.99 11.32 -6.62
N GLN A 65 -21.97 12.03 -7.08
CA GLN A 65 -20.82 11.47 -7.78
C GLN A 65 -20.04 10.52 -6.85
N LEU A 66 -19.64 11.00 -5.67
CA LEU A 66 -18.93 10.19 -4.67
C LEU A 66 -19.73 8.95 -4.23
N HIS A 67 -21.06 9.05 -4.13
CA HIS A 67 -21.93 7.94 -3.72
C HIS A 67 -21.83 6.71 -4.64
N LYS A 68 -21.38 6.88 -5.88
CA LYS A 68 -21.19 5.80 -6.86
C LYS A 68 -19.83 5.12 -6.74
N THR A 69 -18.90 5.71 -5.99
CA THR A 69 -17.50 5.30 -5.93
C THR A 69 -17.25 4.29 -4.81
N SER A 70 -16.19 3.49 -4.95
CA SER A 70 -15.74 2.58 -3.89
C SER A 70 -15.20 3.31 -2.65
N HIS A 71 -14.80 4.58 -2.76
CA HIS A 71 -14.38 5.40 -1.62
C HIS A 71 -15.53 5.63 -0.64
N TRP A 72 -16.74 5.88 -1.15
CA TRP A 72 -17.95 6.05 -0.34
C TRP A 72 -18.56 4.72 0.09
N THR A 73 -18.81 3.82 -0.84
CA THR A 73 -19.56 2.59 -0.55
C THR A 73 -18.73 1.56 0.21
N TRP A 74 -17.39 1.64 0.09
CA TRP A 74 -16.46 0.56 0.46
C TRP A 74 -16.83 -0.80 -0.16
N ALA A 75 -17.58 -0.77 -1.25
CA ALA A 75 -18.00 -1.92 -2.03
C ALA A 75 -17.45 -1.81 -3.45
N PHE A 76 -17.27 -2.95 -4.09
CA PHE A 76 -16.82 -3.06 -5.47
C PHE A 76 -17.38 -4.34 -6.06
N GLU A 77 -18.26 -4.23 -7.04
CA GLU A 77 -18.71 -5.39 -7.80
C GLU A 77 -17.64 -5.75 -8.83
N ASN A 78 -17.03 -6.92 -8.71
CA ASN A 78 -16.02 -7.34 -9.65
C ASN A 78 -16.68 -7.70 -11.00
N PRO A 79 -16.39 -6.98 -12.09
CA PRO A 79 -17.07 -7.19 -13.37
C PRO A 79 -16.70 -8.51 -14.04
N VAL A 80 -15.59 -9.14 -13.64
CA VAL A 80 -15.09 -10.41 -14.20
C VAL A 80 -15.64 -11.60 -13.42
N THR A 81 -15.64 -11.53 -12.10
CA THR A 81 -16.02 -12.67 -11.23
C THR A 81 -17.46 -12.57 -10.70
N GLY A 82 -18.09 -11.40 -10.76
CA GLY A 82 -19.36 -11.10 -10.10
C GLY A 82 -19.27 -11.03 -8.57
N GLN A 83 -18.08 -11.17 -7.97
CA GLN A 83 -17.92 -11.11 -6.52
C GLN A 83 -18.18 -9.70 -5.99
N GLN A 84 -18.91 -9.60 -4.88
CA GLN A 84 -19.02 -8.37 -4.10
C GLN A 84 -17.78 -8.23 -3.21
N LEU A 85 -16.89 -7.34 -3.62
CA LEU A 85 -15.62 -7.03 -2.97
C LEU A 85 -15.68 -5.65 -2.30
N GLY A 86 -14.53 -5.15 -1.88
CA GLY A 86 -14.41 -3.89 -1.16
C GLY A 86 -14.16 -4.09 0.34
N LYS A 87 -13.77 -3.01 1.02
CA LYS A 87 -13.38 -3.05 2.44
C LYS A 87 -14.54 -3.45 3.37
N LYS A 88 -15.78 -3.34 2.90
CA LYS A 88 -16.99 -3.83 3.58
C LYS A 88 -17.12 -5.37 3.54
N HIS A 89 -16.60 -6.02 2.51
CA HIS A 89 -16.86 -7.44 2.22
C HIS A 89 -15.64 -8.36 2.36
N VAL A 90 -14.43 -7.83 2.18
CA VAL A 90 -13.20 -8.62 2.14
C VAL A 90 -12.56 -8.78 3.51
N VAL A 91 -12.11 -9.99 3.82
CA VAL A 91 -11.28 -10.31 5.00
C VAL A 91 -9.81 -10.04 4.70
N ASN A 92 -9.03 -9.65 5.70
CA ASN A 92 -7.56 -9.55 5.63
C ASN A 92 -6.89 -10.19 6.87
N ASN A 93 -5.57 -10.28 6.87
CA ASN A 93 -4.78 -10.74 8.02
C ASN A 93 -4.06 -9.60 8.76
N PHE A 94 -4.63 -8.40 8.73
CA PHE A 94 -4.25 -7.28 9.60
C PHE A 94 -5.25 -7.16 10.76
N CYS A 95 -6.24 -6.28 10.60
CA CYS A 95 -7.33 -6.09 11.56
C CYS A 95 -8.56 -6.95 11.24
N VAL A 96 -8.41 -7.93 10.35
CA VAL A 96 -9.42 -8.91 9.96
C VAL A 96 -10.54 -8.33 9.09
N ALA A 97 -11.49 -7.60 9.69
CA ALA A 97 -12.68 -7.10 8.99
C ALA A 97 -13.22 -5.82 9.61
N THR A 98 -14.03 -5.09 8.85
CA THR A 98 -14.68 -3.85 9.29
C THR A 98 -15.92 -4.09 10.14
N ALA A 99 -16.64 -5.19 9.88
CA ALA A 99 -17.86 -5.55 10.61
C ALA A 99 -17.61 -5.52 12.13
N THR A 100 -18.54 -4.90 12.86
CA THR A 100 -18.48 -4.59 14.31
C THR A 100 -17.35 -3.64 14.77
N ASN A 101 -16.40 -3.29 13.91
CA ASN A 101 -15.22 -2.49 14.24
C ASN A 101 -15.24 -1.07 13.62
N TRP A 102 -16.39 -0.67 13.06
CA TRP A 102 -16.55 0.50 12.21
C TRP A 102 -15.91 1.78 12.75
N PRO A 103 -16.17 2.25 14.00
CA PRO A 103 -15.71 3.58 14.42
C PRO A 103 -14.18 3.74 14.42
N ARG A 104 -13.46 2.62 14.50
CA ARG A 104 -12.00 2.59 14.39
C ARG A 104 -11.52 2.51 12.94
N CYS A 105 -12.27 1.84 12.07
CA CYS A 105 -11.91 1.65 10.67
C CYS A 105 -12.28 2.87 9.79
N THR A 106 -13.41 3.52 10.10
CA THR A 106 -14.01 4.61 9.31
C THR A 106 -13.39 5.97 9.60
N SER A 107 -12.37 6.03 10.47
CA SER A 107 -11.44 7.17 10.49
C SER A 107 -10.70 7.35 9.16
N CYS A 108 -10.71 6.34 8.28
CA CYS A 108 -10.21 6.41 6.91
C CYS A 108 -11.34 6.22 5.85
N HIS A 109 -12.61 6.41 6.23
CA HIS A 109 -13.71 6.51 5.26
C HIS A 109 -13.87 7.98 4.85
N ILE A 110 -14.37 8.26 3.65
CA ILE A 110 -14.59 9.65 3.17
C ILE A 110 -15.93 10.22 3.64
N GLY A 111 -16.42 9.80 4.81
CA GLY A 111 -17.67 10.25 5.37
C GLY A 111 -17.63 10.43 6.88
N TYR A 112 -18.78 10.83 7.41
CA TYR A 112 -19.03 11.17 8.79
C TYR A 112 -20.11 10.26 9.38
N GLY A 113 -19.81 9.58 10.48
CA GLY A 113 -20.81 8.90 11.30
C GLY A 113 -21.02 7.41 10.99
N TRP A 114 -20.20 6.81 10.12
CA TRP A 114 -20.28 5.37 9.85
C TRP A 114 -19.74 4.56 11.03
N LYS A 115 -20.66 4.23 11.95
CA LYS A 115 -20.38 3.57 13.24
C LYS A 115 -20.89 2.13 13.34
N ASP A 116 -21.81 1.74 12.46
CA ASP A 116 -22.43 0.42 12.37
C ASP A 116 -23.02 0.19 10.96
N ASP A 117 -23.72 -0.91 10.76
CA ASP A 117 -24.38 -1.30 9.51
C ASP A 117 -25.62 -0.47 9.16
N THR A 118 -26.10 0.38 10.08
CA THR A 118 -27.26 1.28 9.86
C THR A 118 -26.89 2.61 9.22
N PHE A 119 -25.63 2.79 8.82
CA PHE A 119 -25.15 4.01 8.19
C PHE A 119 -25.90 4.32 6.88
N ASP A 120 -26.44 5.53 6.77
CA ASP A 120 -27.15 5.99 5.59
C ASP A 120 -26.18 6.39 4.47
N LEU A 121 -25.96 5.45 3.54
CA LEU A 121 -25.17 5.67 2.33
C LEU A 121 -25.84 6.59 1.29
N THR A 122 -27.08 7.03 1.52
CA THR A 122 -27.78 7.99 0.64
C THR A 122 -27.63 9.44 1.11
N SER A 123 -27.15 9.67 2.35
CA SER A 123 -27.00 11.00 2.92
C SER A 123 -25.84 11.78 2.30
N GLU A 124 -26.16 12.75 1.46
CA GLU A 124 -25.18 13.66 0.86
C GLU A 124 -24.41 14.48 1.90
N LYS A 125 -25.06 14.86 3.01
CA LYS A 125 -24.45 15.65 4.09
C LYS A 125 -23.40 14.87 4.88
N ASN A 126 -23.40 13.54 4.79
CA ASN A 126 -22.43 12.71 5.49
C ASN A 126 -21.13 12.52 4.70
N VAL A 127 -21.03 13.04 3.48
CA VAL A 127 -19.78 13.08 2.72
C VAL A 127 -18.79 14.03 3.40
N ASP A 128 -17.54 13.60 3.55
CA ASP A 128 -16.46 14.46 4.03
C ASP A 128 -15.68 15.03 2.84
N CYS A 129 -16.01 16.26 2.46
CA CYS A 129 -15.30 16.98 1.40
C CYS A 129 -13.88 17.39 1.81
N LEU A 130 -13.65 17.64 3.11
CA LEU A 130 -12.41 18.23 3.62
C LEU A 130 -11.26 17.24 3.64
N VAL A 131 -11.52 15.94 3.85
CA VAL A 131 -10.45 14.93 3.93
C VAL A 131 -9.58 14.87 2.67
N CYS A 132 -10.16 15.18 1.50
CA CYS A 132 -9.47 15.20 0.22
C CYS A 132 -9.03 16.61 -0.19
N HIS A 133 -9.75 17.66 0.23
CA HIS A 133 -9.58 19.01 -0.32
C HIS A 133 -8.96 20.04 0.63
N ASP A 134 -8.71 19.71 1.91
CA ASP A 134 -7.98 20.60 2.81
C ASP A 134 -6.57 20.91 2.29
N THR A 135 -6.19 22.18 2.13
CA THR A 135 -4.82 22.58 1.80
C THR A 135 -4.11 23.30 2.94
N THR A 136 -4.62 23.18 4.16
CA THR A 136 -4.07 23.81 5.37
C THR A 136 -3.23 22.84 6.21
N ASP A 137 -3.30 21.53 5.90
CA ASP A 137 -2.70 20.42 6.65
C ASP A 137 -3.15 20.30 8.12
N THR A 138 -4.25 20.99 8.46
CA THR A 138 -4.79 21.00 9.83
C THR A 138 -5.99 20.08 9.99
N TYR A 139 -6.67 19.71 8.90
CA TYR A 139 -7.81 18.81 8.95
C TYR A 139 -7.37 17.38 9.26
N LYS A 140 -7.89 16.83 10.36
CA LYS A 140 -7.62 15.45 10.75
C LYS A 140 -8.88 14.83 11.32
N LYS A 141 -9.23 13.62 10.86
CA LYS A 141 -10.28 12.80 11.49
C LYS A 141 -9.80 12.28 12.85
N PHE A 142 -10.72 12.04 13.77
CA PHE A 142 -10.40 11.48 15.07
C PHE A 142 -10.32 9.95 14.96
N PRO A 143 -9.26 9.27 15.47
CA PRO A 143 -9.02 7.86 15.17
C PRO A 143 -10.05 6.86 15.71
N THR A 144 -11.00 7.32 16.52
CA THR A 144 -12.14 6.51 17.02
C THR A 144 -13.46 7.25 16.88
N GLY A 145 -13.50 8.27 15.99
CA GLY A 145 -14.62 9.19 15.83
C GLY A 145 -15.62 8.79 14.75
N ALA A 146 -15.54 7.56 14.21
CA ALA A 146 -16.38 7.12 13.10
C ALA A 146 -16.35 8.10 11.91
N GLY A 147 -15.16 8.56 11.54
CA GLY A 147 -14.97 9.57 10.49
C GLY A 147 -15.05 11.02 10.97
N HIS A 148 -15.63 11.35 12.13
CA HIS A 148 -15.61 12.74 12.58
C HIS A 148 -14.21 13.18 13.06
N PRO A 149 -13.79 14.45 12.83
CA PRO A 149 -12.77 15.09 13.64
C PRO A 149 -13.27 15.24 15.10
N ASN A 150 -12.39 15.66 16.01
CA ASN A 150 -12.85 16.08 17.33
C ASN A 150 -13.40 17.51 17.24
N TYR A 151 -14.64 17.74 17.68
CA TYR A 151 -15.26 19.08 17.72
C TYR A 151 -14.99 19.85 19.03
N GLU A 152 -14.36 19.17 19.97
CA GLU A 152 -13.93 19.73 21.26
C GLU A 152 -12.51 19.26 21.55
N PRO A 153 -11.79 19.94 22.48
CA PRO A 153 -10.50 19.46 22.95
C PRO A 153 -10.63 18.06 23.54
N LYS A 154 -9.88 17.09 22.99
CA LYS A 154 -9.94 15.68 23.43
C LYS A 154 -8.54 15.12 23.69
N GLN A 155 -8.38 14.36 24.77
CA GLN A 155 -7.12 13.69 25.04
C GLN A 155 -6.86 12.56 24.03
N TRP A 156 -5.69 12.59 23.39
CA TRP A 156 -5.26 11.54 22.48
C TRP A 156 -3.73 11.47 22.35
N PRO A 157 -3.10 10.28 22.49
CA PRO A 157 -3.70 8.99 22.86
C PRO A 157 -4.26 9.00 24.30
N PRO A 158 -5.25 8.13 24.63
CA PRO A 158 -5.82 8.07 25.96
C PRO A 158 -4.74 7.89 27.04
N LYS A 159 -4.87 8.60 28.16
CA LYS A 159 -3.96 8.49 29.32
C LYS A 159 -2.50 8.90 29.06
N LYS A 160 -2.20 9.58 27.94
CA LYS A 160 -0.86 10.14 27.64
C LYS A 160 -0.76 11.66 27.84
N GLY A 161 -1.79 12.30 28.42
CA GLY A 161 -1.80 13.74 28.75
C GLY A 161 -1.86 14.71 27.56
N LYS A 162 -1.64 14.26 26.32
CA LYS A 162 -1.72 15.10 25.12
C LYS A 162 -3.18 15.44 24.80
N VAL A 163 -3.48 16.72 24.64
CA VAL A 163 -4.79 17.22 24.20
C VAL A 163 -4.70 17.58 22.72
N ARG A 164 -5.64 17.05 21.93
CA ARG A 164 -5.83 17.41 20.54
C ARG A 164 -6.94 18.45 20.47
N GLN A 165 -6.64 19.60 19.88
CA GLN A 165 -7.60 20.68 19.65
C GLN A 165 -8.52 20.35 18.48
N PRO A 166 -9.76 20.87 18.46
CA PRO A 166 -10.62 20.76 17.28
C PRO A 166 -9.99 21.52 16.10
N PRO A 167 -10.15 21.01 14.86
CA PRO A 167 -9.74 21.77 13.69
C PRO A 167 -10.66 22.99 13.51
N ASP A 168 -10.10 24.09 12.98
CA ASP A 168 -10.89 25.25 12.58
C ASP A 168 -11.57 24.96 11.24
N LEU A 169 -12.80 24.47 11.31
CA LEU A 169 -13.57 24.04 10.14
C LEU A 169 -13.87 25.18 9.17
N ALA A 170 -14.05 26.41 9.66
CA ALA A 170 -14.33 27.57 8.79
C ALA A 170 -13.07 27.97 8.02
N MET A 171 -11.93 28.03 8.71
CA MET A 171 -10.63 28.30 8.08
C MET A 171 -10.27 27.23 7.05
N ILE A 172 -10.48 25.95 7.37
CA ILE A 172 -10.24 24.86 6.42
C ILE A 172 -11.17 24.97 5.20
N ALA A 173 -12.47 25.17 5.41
CA ALA A 173 -13.44 25.28 4.32
C ALA A 173 -13.13 26.44 3.35
N GLN A 174 -12.62 27.56 3.86
CA GLN A 174 -12.21 28.71 3.07
C GLN A 174 -10.92 28.48 2.26
N ASN A 175 -10.11 27.48 2.66
CA ASN A 175 -8.84 27.14 2.03
C ASN A 175 -8.88 25.75 1.37
N VAL A 176 -10.05 25.31 0.90
CA VAL A 176 -10.13 24.06 0.13
C VAL A 176 -9.54 24.25 -1.27
N GLY A 177 -8.93 23.19 -1.81
CA GLY A 177 -8.25 23.22 -3.10
C GLY A 177 -8.08 21.85 -3.74
N LYS A 178 -7.22 21.78 -4.77
CA LYS A 178 -6.89 20.52 -5.44
C LYS A 178 -6.12 19.62 -4.47
N PRO A 179 -6.50 18.33 -4.31
CA PRO A 179 -5.81 17.40 -3.43
C PRO A 179 -4.32 17.26 -3.79
N ASP A 180 -3.51 16.91 -2.81
CA ASP A 180 -2.14 16.45 -2.99
C ASP A 180 -1.89 15.09 -2.31
N ARG A 181 -0.62 14.71 -2.17
CA ARG A 181 -0.22 13.43 -1.57
C ARG A 181 -0.56 13.37 -0.08
N ASP A 182 -0.63 14.50 0.62
CA ASP A 182 -0.90 14.55 2.06
C ASP A 182 -2.37 14.22 2.33
N ASN A 183 -3.28 14.75 1.50
CA ASN A 183 -4.69 14.41 1.54
C ASN A 183 -4.94 12.90 1.36
N CYS A 184 -4.37 12.31 0.31
CA CYS A 184 -4.50 10.88 0.03
C CYS A 184 -3.81 10.04 1.12
N GLY A 185 -2.65 10.51 1.56
CA GLY A 185 -1.78 9.89 2.56
C GLY A 185 -2.43 9.72 3.92
N ASN A 186 -3.33 10.63 4.33
CA ASN A 186 -4.10 10.54 5.58
C ASN A 186 -4.77 9.16 5.78
N CYS A 187 -5.12 8.49 4.69
CA CYS A 187 -5.67 7.14 4.71
C CYS A 187 -4.72 6.08 4.13
N HIS A 188 -4.05 6.38 3.01
CA HIS A 188 -3.31 5.38 2.24
C HIS A 188 -1.94 5.04 2.84
N PHE A 189 -1.33 5.95 3.61
CA PHE A 189 -0.02 5.72 4.26
C PHE A 189 -0.17 5.04 5.63
N TYR A 190 -1.33 5.16 6.29
CA TYR A 190 -1.54 4.76 7.69
C TYR A 190 -2.48 3.54 7.89
N GLY A 191 -2.60 2.67 6.88
CA GLY A 191 -3.43 1.45 6.93
C GLY A 191 -2.92 0.38 7.89
N GLY A 192 -3.77 -0.59 8.29
CA GLY A 192 -3.32 -1.72 9.14
C GLY A 192 -2.95 -1.34 10.57
N GLY A 193 -3.24 -0.11 10.99
CA GLY A 193 -3.07 0.38 12.36
C GLY A 193 -1.83 1.24 12.61
N GLY A 194 -1.13 1.67 11.55
CA GLY A 194 0.00 2.58 11.64
C GLY A 194 0.57 2.97 10.29
N ASP A 195 1.61 3.80 10.30
CA ASP A 195 2.38 4.21 9.12
C ASP A 195 3.13 3.04 8.48
N GLY A 196 3.07 2.91 7.15
CA GLY A 196 3.81 1.92 6.36
C GLY A 196 3.42 0.45 6.59
N VAL A 197 2.50 0.15 7.51
CA VAL A 197 2.19 -1.22 7.96
C VAL A 197 1.63 -2.09 6.84
N LYS A 198 0.74 -1.52 6.00
CA LYS A 198 -0.14 -2.30 5.13
C LYS A 198 0.37 -2.49 3.70
N HIS A 199 0.53 -1.44 2.91
CA HIS A 199 0.95 -1.56 1.51
C HIS A 199 2.48 -1.75 1.40
N GLY A 200 3.24 -1.13 2.30
CA GLY A 200 4.71 -1.16 2.31
C GLY A 200 5.37 -0.31 1.23
N HIS A 201 4.72 -0.06 0.09
CA HIS A 201 5.17 0.89 -0.95
C HIS A 201 4.47 2.26 -0.87
N LEU A 202 3.69 2.51 0.18
CA LEU A 202 3.05 3.79 0.48
C LEU A 202 3.10 4.01 2.00
N ASP A 203 3.88 5.00 2.42
CA ASP A 203 4.12 5.39 3.82
C ASP A 203 4.35 6.91 3.91
N SER A 204 4.52 7.46 5.11
CA SER A 204 4.68 8.90 5.34
C SER A 204 5.85 9.56 4.60
N SER A 205 6.85 8.82 4.14
CA SER A 205 7.90 9.37 3.27
C SER A 205 7.35 9.93 1.95
N MET A 206 6.19 9.44 1.49
CA MET A 206 5.53 9.86 0.24
C MET A 206 4.87 11.24 0.33
N HIS A 207 4.82 11.88 1.51
CA HIS A 207 4.48 13.29 1.62
C HIS A 207 5.51 14.14 0.82
N ASN A 208 6.80 13.86 1.04
CA ASN A 208 7.91 14.58 0.42
C ASN A 208 9.03 13.60 0.02
N PRO A 209 8.78 12.71 -0.96
CA PRO A 209 9.72 11.66 -1.30
C PRO A 209 10.91 12.23 -2.07
N THR A 210 12.05 11.55 -1.96
CA THR A 210 13.23 11.78 -2.80
C THR A 210 13.16 10.92 -4.08
N ARG A 211 13.98 11.25 -5.08
CA ARG A 211 14.18 10.42 -6.29
C ARG A 211 14.45 8.93 -5.98
N SER A 212 15.18 8.63 -4.90
CA SER A 212 15.48 7.25 -4.50
C SER A 212 14.28 6.52 -3.91
N THR A 213 13.30 7.25 -3.37
CA THR A 213 12.07 6.68 -2.80
C THR A 213 11.06 6.39 -3.91
N ASP A 214 10.76 7.40 -4.75
CA ASP A 214 9.89 7.24 -5.92
C ASP A 214 10.24 8.31 -6.97
N VAL A 215 10.61 7.90 -8.19
CA VAL A 215 11.03 8.83 -9.26
C VAL A 215 9.90 9.69 -9.83
N HIS A 216 8.64 9.26 -9.73
CA HIS A 216 7.49 10.00 -10.24
C HIS A 216 7.04 11.05 -9.23
N MET A 217 6.99 10.68 -7.95
CA MET A 217 6.54 11.56 -6.88
C MET A 217 7.65 12.41 -6.26
N ASP A 218 8.92 12.22 -6.67
CA ASP A 218 10.08 12.99 -6.20
C ASP A 218 9.80 14.49 -6.13
N LYS A 219 9.87 15.05 -4.92
CA LYS A 219 9.47 16.44 -4.64
C LYS A 219 10.31 17.45 -5.43
N ASP A 220 11.57 17.10 -5.72
CA ASP A 220 12.52 17.96 -6.43
C ASP A 220 12.59 17.61 -7.93
N GLY A 221 11.78 16.65 -8.38
CA GLY A 221 11.73 16.13 -9.75
C GLY A 221 10.38 16.39 -10.41
N LEU A 222 9.73 15.33 -10.92
CA LEU A 222 8.40 15.41 -11.54
C LEU A 222 7.31 15.83 -10.55
N ASN A 223 7.52 15.53 -9.26
CA ASN A 223 6.64 15.91 -8.14
C ASN A 223 5.16 15.56 -8.37
N PHE A 224 4.90 14.38 -8.96
CA PHE A 224 3.53 13.96 -9.23
C PHE A 224 2.69 13.89 -7.96
N ARG A 225 1.46 14.36 -8.07
CA ARG A 225 0.36 14.07 -7.15
C ARG A 225 -0.27 12.73 -7.53
N CYS A 226 -1.04 12.15 -6.62
CA CYS A 226 -1.66 10.85 -6.87
C CYS A 226 -2.52 10.85 -8.13
N GLN A 227 -3.30 11.92 -8.34
CA GLN A 227 -4.22 12.06 -9.46
C GLN A 227 -3.57 12.32 -10.83
N ASP A 228 -2.25 12.54 -10.88
CA ASP A 228 -1.55 12.64 -12.17
C ASP A 228 -1.52 11.29 -12.89
N CYS A 229 -1.46 10.19 -12.13
CA CYS A 229 -1.66 8.82 -12.63
C CYS A 229 -3.09 8.32 -12.37
N HIS A 230 -3.62 8.55 -11.18
CA HIS A 230 -4.99 8.18 -10.78
C HIS A 230 -6.00 9.21 -11.29
N THR A 231 -6.12 9.30 -12.62
CA THR A 231 -7.03 10.23 -13.30
C THR A 231 -8.44 10.15 -12.71
N THR A 232 -9.05 11.30 -12.51
CA THR A 232 -10.32 11.41 -11.79
C THR A 232 -11.35 12.12 -12.65
N GLY A 233 -12.50 11.47 -12.87
CA GLY A 233 -13.63 12.02 -13.61
C GLY A 233 -14.93 11.80 -12.85
N GLY A 234 -15.69 12.86 -12.58
CA GLY A 234 -16.91 12.76 -11.76
C GLY A 234 -16.66 12.12 -10.39
N HIS A 235 -15.55 12.48 -9.74
CA HIS A 235 -15.03 11.91 -8.49
C HIS A 235 -14.72 10.39 -8.50
N GLU A 236 -14.86 9.70 -9.62
CA GLU A 236 -14.36 8.33 -9.76
C GLU A 236 -12.85 8.37 -10.00
N ILE A 237 -12.08 7.79 -9.08
CA ILE A 237 -10.62 7.76 -9.11
C ILE A 237 -10.18 6.47 -9.82
N ALA A 238 -9.45 6.60 -10.92
CA ALA A 238 -8.97 5.46 -11.70
C ALA A 238 -7.96 4.59 -10.94
N GLY A 239 -7.90 3.31 -11.30
CA GLY A 239 -7.00 2.33 -10.69
C GLY A 239 -7.65 1.59 -9.53
N SER A 240 -7.63 0.26 -9.59
CA SER A 240 -8.20 -0.60 -8.55
C SER A 240 -7.31 -1.80 -8.29
N ARG A 241 -7.15 -2.14 -7.01
CA ARG A 241 -6.53 -3.40 -6.61
C ARG A 241 -7.43 -4.63 -6.79
N TYR A 242 -8.74 -4.41 -6.98
CA TYR A 242 -9.72 -5.49 -7.17
C TYR A 242 -9.90 -5.86 -8.64
N ALA A 243 -9.53 -4.96 -9.55
CA ALA A 243 -9.51 -5.15 -10.99
C ALA A 243 -8.27 -4.44 -11.55
N THR A 244 -7.09 -5.01 -11.30
CA THR A 244 -5.82 -4.42 -11.74
C THR A 244 -5.60 -4.72 -13.22
N LYS A 245 -5.23 -3.70 -13.99
CA LYS A 245 -4.83 -3.86 -15.40
C LYS A 245 -3.42 -4.44 -15.44
N ALA A 246 -3.30 -5.77 -15.44
CA ALA A 246 -2.00 -6.45 -15.40
C ALA A 246 -1.18 -6.32 -16.70
N VAL A 247 -1.86 -6.03 -17.81
CA VAL A 247 -1.26 -5.75 -19.12
C VAL A 247 -1.97 -4.56 -19.72
N ASP A 248 -1.21 -3.59 -20.22
CA ASP A 248 -1.74 -2.49 -21.01
C ASP A 248 -1.34 -2.60 -22.48
N GLU A 249 -2.24 -3.15 -23.28
CA GLU A 249 -2.03 -3.30 -24.72
C GLU A 249 -2.31 -2.00 -25.50
N THR A 250 -2.96 -1.01 -24.86
CA THR A 250 -3.31 0.26 -25.51
C THR A 250 -2.07 1.13 -25.68
N GLY A 251 -1.15 1.08 -24.73
CA GLY A 251 0.08 1.87 -24.75
C GLY A 251 -0.19 3.32 -24.34
N ILE A 252 0.51 4.27 -24.97
CA ILE A 252 0.48 5.68 -24.55
C ILE A 252 -0.96 6.23 -24.63
N ASP A 253 -1.42 6.77 -23.52
CA ASP A 253 -2.73 7.40 -23.37
C ASP A 253 -2.75 8.71 -24.17
N ILE A 254 -3.72 8.84 -25.08
CA ILE A 254 -3.91 10.04 -25.90
C ILE A 254 -5.31 10.58 -25.58
N PRO A 255 -5.43 11.80 -25.03
CA PRO A 255 -6.72 12.37 -24.66
C PRO A 255 -7.78 12.23 -25.78
N GLY A 256 -8.93 11.66 -25.44
CA GLY A 256 -10.05 11.46 -26.38
C GLY A 256 -9.91 10.27 -27.34
N ARG A 257 -8.94 9.37 -27.16
CA ARG A 257 -8.75 8.15 -27.99
C ARG A 257 -8.65 6.84 -27.20
N THR A 258 -8.45 6.91 -25.90
CA THR A 258 -8.11 5.77 -25.02
C THR A 258 -9.08 5.69 -23.82
N ASP A 259 -8.83 4.81 -22.86
CA ASP A 259 -9.69 4.53 -21.71
C ASP A 259 -9.64 5.62 -20.61
N ASP A 260 -9.10 6.81 -20.92
CA ASP A 260 -8.89 7.98 -20.04
C ASP A 260 -8.13 7.66 -18.73
N GLY A 261 -7.47 6.49 -18.66
CA GLY A 261 -6.74 5.98 -17.51
C GLY A 261 -5.24 6.09 -17.67
N ARG A 262 -4.55 6.71 -16.69
CA ARG A 262 -3.07 6.81 -16.66
C ARG A 262 -2.42 5.98 -15.55
N ALA A 263 -3.15 4.99 -15.06
CA ALA A 263 -2.74 4.18 -13.92
C ALA A 263 -1.78 3.02 -14.27
N THR A 264 -1.29 2.95 -15.52
CA THR A 264 -0.33 1.94 -15.98
C THR A 264 0.97 2.60 -16.45
N CYS A 265 2.09 1.88 -16.40
CA CYS A 265 3.36 2.40 -16.93
C CYS A 265 3.28 2.70 -18.44
N ALA A 266 2.61 1.83 -19.21
CA ALA A 266 2.54 1.95 -20.66
C ALA A 266 1.75 3.20 -21.11
N SER A 267 0.82 3.70 -20.27
CA SER A 267 0.06 4.91 -20.55
C SER A 267 0.93 6.17 -20.76
N CYS A 268 2.13 6.20 -20.19
CA CYS A 268 3.10 7.28 -20.38
C CYS A 268 4.35 6.84 -21.15
N HIS A 269 4.78 5.58 -20.98
CA HIS A 269 6.07 5.09 -21.50
C HIS A 269 5.94 4.21 -22.75
N GLY A 270 4.73 3.78 -23.10
CA GLY A 270 4.49 2.79 -24.13
C GLY A 270 4.98 1.38 -23.74
N ASN A 271 4.89 0.45 -24.69
CA ASN A 271 5.20 -0.96 -24.49
C ASN A 271 6.64 -1.36 -24.88
N ALA A 272 7.45 -0.41 -25.37
CA ALA A 272 8.85 -0.63 -25.73
C ALA A 272 9.73 0.58 -25.35
N PRO A 273 9.89 0.89 -24.05
CA PRO A 273 10.52 2.13 -23.61
C PRO A 273 12.07 2.11 -23.65
N HIS A 274 12.72 0.97 -23.86
CA HIS A 274 14.19 0.86 -23.70
C HIS A 274 14.98 1.15 -24.97
N GLY A 275 14.44 0.78 -26.14
CA GLY A 275 15.04 1.02 -27.44
C GLY A 275 16.48 0.48 -27.58
N THR A 276 17.21 1.01 -28.56
CA THR A 276 18.62 0.60 -28.82
C THR A 276 19.62 1.19 -27.82
N GLY A 277 19.25 2.26 -27.09
CA GLY A 277 20.13 2.98 -26.18
C GLY A 277 20.42 2.28 -24.85
N ALA A 278 19.53 1.40 -24.40
CA ALA A 278 19.75 0.56 -23.21
C ALA A 278 20.07 -0.88 -23.60
N ASN A 279 19.06 -1.63 -24.09
CA ASN A 279 19.19 -2.94 -24.71
C ASN A 279 17.82 -3.32 -25.29
N ALA A 280 17.72 -3.47 -26.62
CA ALA A 280 16.46 -3.80 -27.29
C ALA A 280 15.84 -5.14 -26.82
N LYS A 281 16.62 -6.02 -26.18
CA LYS A 281 16.10 -7.25 -25.58
C LYS A 281 15.18 -7.00 -24.38
N LEU A 282 15.34 -5.87 -23.68
CA LEU A 282 14.47 -5.50 -22.54
C LEU A 282 13.03 -5.25 -22.99
N ASP A 283 12.81 -4.65 -24.16
CA ASP A 283 11.46 -4.46 -24.71
C ASP A 283 10.77 -5.80 -24.97
N GLY A 284 11.53 -6.85 -25.33
CA GLY A 284 11.01 -8.21 -25.45
C GLY A 284 10.56 -8.83 -24.11
N HIS A 285 11.05 -8.34 -22.97
CA HIS A 285 10.62 -8.85 -21.66
C HIS A 285 9.24 -8.35 -21.25
N VAL A 286 8.81 -7.18 -21.75
CA VAL A 286 7.48 -6.60 -21.45
C VAL A 286 6.33 -7.54 -21.86
N ALA A 287 6.59 -8.49 -22.77
CA ALA A 287 5.64 -9.54 -23.14
C ALA A 287 5.35 -10.56 -22.02
N LYS A 288 6.21 -10.68 -21.00
CA LYS A 288 6.05 -11.64 -19.89
C LYS A 288 6.41 -11.09 -18.51
N VAL A 289 7.01 -9.92 -18.41
CA VAL A 289 7.45 -9.28 -17.16
C VAL A 289 6.81 -7.90 -17.06
N ALA A 290 6.16 -7.61 -15.94
CA ALA A 290 5.58 -6.30 -15.68
C ALA A 290 6.68 -5.25 -15.46
N CYS A 291 6.42 -4.00 -15.78
CA CYS A 291 7.37 -2.90 -15.57
C CYS A 291 7.76 -2.80 -14.09
N GLU A 292 6.78 -2.96 -13.21
CA GLU A 292 6.90 -2.94 -11.75
C GLU A 292 7.92 -3.98 -11.25
N THR A 293 8.00 -5.16 -11.87
CA THR A 293 8.95 -6.22 -11.48
C THR A 293 10.39 -5.75 -11.57
N CYS A 294 10.75 -5.08 -12.66
CA CYS A 294 12.11 -4.60 -12.88
C CYS A 294 12.37 -3.27 -12.18
N HIS A 295 11.37 -2.39 -12.12
CA HIS A 295 11.55 -1.01 -11.67
C HIS A 295 11.21 -0.77 -10.20
N ILE A 296 10.66 -1.76 -9.49
CA ILE A 296 10.47 -1.73 -8.03
C ILE A 296 11.25 -2.91 -7.42
N PRO A 297 12.59 -2.80 -7.33
CA PRO A 297 13.43 -3.91 -6.85
C PRO A 297 13.15 -4.26 -5.39
N GLU A 298 12.74 -3.27 -4.60
CA GLU A 298 12.44 -3.36 -3.17
C GLU A 298 11.35 -2.32 -2.80
N PHE A 299 10.55 -2.60 -1.78
CA PHE A 299 9.59 -1.67 -1.18
C PHE A 299 9.92 -1.40 0.30
N ALA A 300 9.16 -0.53 0.97
CA ALA A 300 9.48 -0.05 2.33
C ALA A 300 10.88 0.60 2.38
N ARG A 301 11.17 1.43 1.37
CA ARG A 301 12.47 2.08 1.15
C ARG A 301 12.55 3.51 1.70
N GLY A 302 11.42 4.11 2.06
CA GLY A 302 11.34 5.48 2.58
C GLY A 302 11.75 5.65 4.06
N GLY A 303 12.43 4.66 4.66
CA GLY A 303 12.80 4.68 6.08
C GLY A 303 11.68 4.25 7.03
N ARG A 304 10.58 3.69 6.51
CA ARG A 304 9.49 3.08 7.29
C ARG A 304 9.45 1.58 7.05
N LYS A 305 9.40 0.80 8.14
CA LYS A 305 9.20 -0.65 8.05
C LYS A 305 7.75 -0.97 7.69
N THR A 306 7.58 -2.04 6.92
CA THR A 306 6.30 -2.68 6.69
C THR A 306 6.17 -3.92 7.55
N LYS A 307 4.94 -4.25 7.96
CA LYS A 307 4.68 -5.54 8.61
C LYS A 307 4.59 -6.65 7.57
N THR A 308 5.29 -7.75 7.79
CA THR A 308 5.30 -8.96 6.94
C THR A 308 4.71 -10.17 7.66
N TRP A 309 4.62 -10.13 8.99
CA TRP A 309 4.00 -11.14 9.83
C TRP A 309 3.14 -10.54 10.95
N TRP A 310 1.97 -11.12 11.21
CA TRP A 310 1.14 -10.82 12.37
C TRP A 310 0.53 -12.10 12.96
N ASP A 311 0.96 -12.48 14.15
CA ASP A 311 0.39 -13.62 14.88
C ASP A 311 -0.57 -13.15 15.98
N TRP A 312 -1.87 -13.31 15.77
CA TRP A 312 -2.89 -13.01 16.78
C TRP A 312 -3.00 -14.06 17.89
N SER A 313 -2.49 -15.29 17.69
CA SER A 313 -2.62 -16.40 18.65
C SER A 313 -1.87 -16.14 19.95
N THR A 314 -0.88 -15.25 19.92
CA THR A 314 -0.07 -14.89 21.09
C THR A 314 -0.58 -13.67 21.83
N ALA A 315 -1.65 -13.03 21.37
CA ALA A 315 -2.26 -11.89 22.04
C ALA A 315 -2.75 -12.27 23.46
N GLY A 316 -2.68 -11.33 24.40
CA GLY A 316 -3.09 -11.55 25.80
C GLY A 316 -1.98 -11.97 26.78
N ARG A 317 -0.73 -12.14 26.34
CA ARG A 317 0.41 -12.37 27.28
C ARG A 317 0.73 -11.12 28.09
N LYS A 318 0.82 -11.29 29.40
CA LYS A 318 1.21 -10.26 30.39
C LYS A 318 2.68 -10.42 30.76
N ASP A 319 3.27 -9.39 31.35
CA ASP A 319 4.62 -9.46 31.92
C ASP A 319 4.62 -10.22 33.26
N GLN A 320 5.83 -10.39 33.83
CA GLN A 320 6.03 -11.05 35.13
C GLN A 320 5.29 -10.40 36.31
N HIS A 321 4.79 -9.17 36.13
CA HIS A 321 4.02 -8.42 37.13
C HIS A 321 2.52 -8.38 36.81
N GLY A 322 2.06 -9.17 35.84
CA GLY A 322 0.65 -9.24 35.44
C GLY A 322 0.16 -8.03 34.65
N LYS A 323 1.05 -7.15 34.16
CA LYS A 323 0.68 -5.97 33.36
C LYS A 323 0.67 -6.31 31.86
N PRO A 324 -0.12 -5.59 31.04
CA PRO A 324 -0.07 -5.68 29.59
C PRO A 324 1.36 -5.53 29.05
N LEU A 325 1.86 -6.56 28.38
CA LEU A 325 3.21 -6.57 27.83
C LEU A 325 3.25 -5.90 26.44
N VAL A 326 4.26 -5.08 26.20
CA VAL A 326 4.61 -4.53 24.88
C VAL A 326 6.12 -4.67 24.73
N ILE A 327 6.56 -5.30 23.65
CA ILE A 327 7.98 -5.47 23.32
C ILE A 327 8.24 -4.67 22.06
N LYS A 328 9.36 -3.97 22.01
CA LYS A 328 9.78 -3.17 20.87
C LYS A 328 11.17 -3.58 20.39
N ASP A 329 11.41 -3.45 19.09
CA ASP A 329 12.76 -3.52 18.54
C ASP A 329 13.57 -2.23 18.88
N PRO A 330 14.89 -2.20 18.60
CA PRO A 330 15.72 -1.01 18.85
C PRO A 330 15.28 0.27 18.13
N GLU A 331 14.51 0.14 17.05
CA GLU A 331 13.98 1.26 16.26
C GLU A 331 12.59 1.72 16.74
N GLY A 332 12.03 1.06 17.77
CA GLY A 332 10.80 1.43 18.44
C GLY A 332 9.52 0.81 17.87
N TYR A 333 9.62 -0.10 16.89
CA TYR A 333 8.49 -0.87 16.37
C TYR A 333 8.08 -1.94 17.37
N ASP A 334 6.77 -2.07 17.65
CA ASP A 334 6.27 -3.16 18.48
C ASP A 334 6.64 -4.50 17.80
N THR A 335 7.36 -5.40 18.44
CA THR A 335 7.52 -6.80 18.00
C THR A 335 6.51 -7.71 18.69
N TYR A 336 5.95 -7.24 19.81
CA TYR A 336 4.79 -7.83 20.46
C TYR A 336 3.92 -6.74 21.07
N ASN A 337 2.60 -6.89 20.98
CA ASN A 337 1.64 -6.02 21.64
C ASN A 337 0.55 -6.85 22.32
N PHE A 338 0.32 -6.64 23.63
CA PHE A 338 -0.70 -7.34 24.41
C PHE A 338 -2.07 -7.49 23.73
N LYS A 339 -2.50 -6.46 22.99
CA LYS A 339 -3.82 -6.44 22.33
C LYS A 339 -3.87 -7.16 20.99
N LYS A 340 -2.72 -7.53 20.43
CA LYS A 340 -2.59 -7.85 19.02
C LYS A 340 -1.68 -9.04 18.71
N GLY A 341 -0.81 -9.44 19.64
CA GLY A 341 0.12 -10.55 19.45
C GLY A 341 1.47 -10.11 18.87
N ASP A 342 2.16 -11.03 18.20
CA ASP A 342 3.52 -10.85 17.68
C ASP A 342 3.55 -10.28 16.25
N PHE A 343 4.58 -9.50 15.94
CA PHE A 343 4.79 -8.86 14.65
C PHE A 343 6.22 -9.06 14.14
N THR A 344 6.37 -9.24 12.82
CA THR A 344 7.65 -9.07 12.11
C THR A 344 7.57 -7.84 11.21
N TRP A 345 8.66 -7.07 11.22
CA TRP A 345 8.81 -5.82 10.48
C TRP A 345 10.06 -5.86 9.64
N GLU A 346 9.95 -5.37 8.41
CA GLU A 346 11.06 -5.35 7.46
C GLU A 346 11.12 -4.01 6.72
N SER A 347 12.33 -3.59 6.34
CA SER A 347 12.61 -2.46 5.46
C SER A 347 13.27 -3.00 4.19
N ASN A 348 13.19 -2.24 3.09
CA ASN A 348 13.85 -2.61 1.82
C ASN A 348 13.50 -4.05 1.39
N VAL A 349 12.20 -4.36 1.45
CA VAL A 349 11.69 -5.71 1.26
C VAL A 349 11.69 -6.05 -0.21
N VAL A 350 12.30 -7.18 -0.54
CA VAL A 350 12.25 -7.77 -1.89
C VAL A 350 10.84 -8.32 -2.13
N PRO A 351 10.14 -7.92 -3.20
CA PRO A 351 8.84 -8.50 -3.54
C PRO A 351 8.92 -10.00 -3.83
N GLU A 352 7.82 -10.72 -3.59
CA GLU A 352 7.63 -12.05 -4.16
C GLU A 352 7.02 -11.91 -5.56
N TYR A 353 7.50 -12.73 -6.50
CA TYR A 353 7.12 -12.62 -7.91
C TYR A 353 6.18 -13.74 -8.30
N HIS A 354 5.07 -13.39 -8.95
CA HIS A 354 4.04 -14.35 -9.35
C HIS A 354 3.54 -14.07 -10.77
N TRP A 355 3.15 -15.11 -11.49
CA TRP A 355 2.32 -14.95 -12.69
C TRP A 355 0.98 -14.34 -12.31
N TYR A 356 0.59 -13.28 -13.01
CA TYR A 356 -0.60 -12.52 -12.72
C TYR A 356 -1.26 -11.98 -13.99
N ASN A 357 -2.56 -12.22 -14.14
CA ASN A 357 -3.37 -11.75 -15.28
C ASN A 357 -4.36 -10.64 -14.94
N GLY A 358 -4.25 -10.03 -13.75
CA GLY A 358 -5.16 -8.95 -13.32
C GLY A 358 -6.33 -9.44 -12.49
N ARG A 359 -6.55 -10.76 -12.38
CA ARG A 359 -7.60 -11.35 -11.56
C ARG A 359 -7.07 -11.87 -10.23
N ILE A 360 -7.75 -11.45 -9.16
CA ILE A 360 -7.54 -11.94 -7.81
C ILE A 360 -8.88 -12.44 -7.28
N ASP A 361 -8.93 -13.69 -6.83
CA ASP A 361 -10.10 -14.20 -6.11
C ASP A 361 -9.89 -13.95 -4.60
N PHE A 362 -10.85 -13.31 -3.93
CA PHE A 362 -10.75 -12.97 -2.51
C PHE A 362 -11.65 -13.86 -1.67
N SER A 363 -11.18 -14.22 -0.47
CA SER A 363 -12.06 -14.68 0.61
C SER A 363 -12.89 -13.52 1.14
N THR A 364 -14.19 -13.73 1.21
CA THR A 364 -15.19 -12.82 1.74
C THR A 364 -15.77 -13.34 3.06
N LEU A 365 -16.59 -12.54 3.73
CA LEU A 365 -17.20 -12.90 5.01
C LEU A 365 -18.08 -14.15 4.86
N GLY A 366 -17.69 -15.23 5.56
CA GLY A 366 -18.46 -16.48 5.60
C GLY A 366 -18.07 -17.54 4.59
N ASP A 367 -17.09 -17.23 3.73
CA ASP A 367 -16.52 -18.24 2.85
C ASP A 367 -15.85 -19.35 3.67
N LYS A 368 -16.10 -20.59 3.25
CA LYS A 368 -15.40 -21.75 3.81
C LYS A 368 -13.93 -21.73 3.42
N ILE A 369 -13.08 -22.13 4.35
CA ILE A 369 -11.64 -22.30 4.14
C ILE A 369 -11.26 -23.78 4.12
N ASP A 370 -10.16 -24.06 3.44
CA ASP A 370 -9.41 -25.31 3.57
C ASP A 370 -8.34 -25.08 4.66
N ASP A 371 -8.50 -25.78 5.79
CA ASP A 371 -7.64 -25.64 6.96
C ASP A 371 -6.51 -26.68 7.03
N SER A 372 -6.30 -27.45 5.95
CA SER A 372 -5.21 -28.43 5.85
C SER A 372 -3.83 -27.81 5.57
N SER A 373 -3.79 -26.53 5.18
CA SER A 373 -2.58 -25.80 4.83
C SER A 373 -2.75 -24.30 5.09
N ILE A 374 -1.75 -23.49 4.70
CA ILE A 374 -1.81 -22.03 4.83
C ILE A 374 -3.00 -21.51 4.00
N VAL A 375 -3.92 -20.79 4.66
CA VAL A 375 -5.09 -20.22 4.01
C VAL A 375 -4.70 -18.98 3.21
N SER A 376 -4.82 -19.07 1.90
CA SER A 376 -4.69 -17.91 1.02
C SER A 376 -5.95 -17.04 1.11
N ILE A 377 -5.84 -15.85 1.70
CA ILE A 377 -6.93 -14.87 1.81
C ILE A 377 -7.31 -14.32 0.43
N ASN A 378 -6.34 -14.29 -0.48
CA ASN A 378 -6.60 -14.00 -1.87
C ASN A 378 -5.67 -14.79 -2.79
N ARG A 379 -6.22 -15.32 -3.88
CA ARG A 379 -5.49 -16.14 -4.84
C ARG A 379 -5.23 -15.34 -6.09
N LEU A 380 -3.95 -15.25 -6.46
CA LEU A 380 -3.51 -14.65 -7.71
C LEU A 380 -3.80 -15.63 -8.85
N ASN A 381 -4.42 -15.15 -9.92
CA ASN A 381 -4.62 -15.94 -11.12
C ASN A 381 -3.61 -15.54 -12.20
N GLY A 382 -3.24 -16.52 -13.03
CA GLY A 382 -2.31 -16.35 -14.13
C GLY A 382 -1.34 -17.52 -14.25
N SER A 383 -0.70 -17.65 -15.40
CA SER A 383 0.32 -18.66 -15.66
C SER A 383 1.27 -18.19 -16.77
N HIS A 384 2.34 -18.95 -17.00
CA HIS A 384 3.22 -18.68 -18.13
C HIS A 384 2.47 -18.73 -19.49
N ASP A 385 1.57 -19.69 -19.64
CA ASP A 385 0.90 -19.97 -20.92
C ASP A 385 -0.29 -19.03 -21.18
N ASP A 386 -0.75 -18.32 -20.14
CA ASP A 386 -1.78 -17.29 -20.28
C ASP A 386 -1.19 -16.05 -20.98
N PRO A 387 -1.72 -15.65 -22.16
CA PRO A 387 -1.24 -14.48 -22.89
C PRO A 387 -1.46 -13.16 -22.15
N GLY A 388 -2.50 -13.08 -21.29
CA GLY A 388 -2.80 -11.93 -20.44
C GLY A 388 -1.98 -11.88 -19.16
N SER A 389 -1.14 -12.89 -18.90
CA SER A 389 -0.30 -12.94 -17.70
C SER A 389 1.05 -12.26 -17.90
N ARG A 390 1.51 -11.59 -16.85
CA ARG A 390 2.89 -11.14 -16.66
C ARG A 390 3.38 -11.57 -15.29
N ILE A 391 4.69 -11.63 -15.11
CA ILE A 391 5.31 -11.75 -13.79
C ILE A 391 5.17 -10.38 -13.12
N TRP A 392 4.55 -10.33 -11.94
CA TRP A 392 4.29 -9.12 -11.16
C TRP A 392 4.91 -9.21 -9.76
N PRO A 393 5.32 -8.09 -9.14
CA PRO A 393 5.83 -8.05 -7.77
C PRO A 393 4.69 -7.90 -6.75
N PHE A 394 4.76 -8.67 -5.67
CA PHE A 394 3.80 -8.66 -4.58
C PHE A 394 4.47 -8.52 -3.22
N LYS A 395 3.87 -7.72 -2.34
CA LYS A 395 4.05 -7.85 -0.90
C LYS A 395 3.18 -9.02 -0.44
N VAL A 396 3.76 -9.94 0.31
CA VAL A 396 3.01 -11.01 0.99
C VAL A 396 2.97 -10.72 2.48
N MET A 397 1.77 -10.45 3.00
CA MET A 397 1.51 -10.40 4.43
C MET A 397 1.14 -11.80 4.89
N ARG A 398 1.93 -12.38 5.80
CA ARG A 398 1.62 -13.66 6.44
C ARG A 398 1.18 -13.44 7.88
N GLY A 399 0.61 -14.46 8.51
CA GLY A 399 0.25 -14.37 9.92
C GLY A 399 -0.69 -15.45 10.38
N ARG A 400 -1.03 -15.45 11.67
CA ARG A 400 -2.03 -16.34 12.25
C ARG A 400 -3.23 -15.55 12.74
N GLN A 401 -4.43 -15.98 12.39
CA GLN A 401 -5.67 -15.32 12.79
C GLN A 401 -6.72 -16.35 13.21
N PRO A 402 -7.68 -15.96 14.07
CA PRO A 402 -8.69 -16.89 14.55
C PRO A 402 -9.62 -17.36 13.42
N TYR A 403 -10.08 -18.60 13.53
CA TYR A 403 -11.11 -19.19 12.67
C TYR A 403 -12.01 -20.13 13.48
N ASP A 404 -13.23 -20.36 13.00
CA ASP A 404 -14.15 -21.34 13.57
C ASP A 404 -13.79 -22.74 13.05
N THR A 405 -13.39 -23.64 13.93
CA THR A 405 -12.83 -24.97 13.59
C THR A 405 -13.89 -25.94 13.07
N VAL A 406 -15.16 -25.73 13.39
CA VAL A 406 -16.27 -26.59 12.98
C VAL A 406 -16.87 -26.08 11.67
N ASN A 407 -17.17 -24.78 11.60
CA ASN A 407 -17.76 -24.17 10.42
C ASN A 407 -16.74 -23.93 9.29
N LYS A 408 -15.43 -24.00 9.61
CA LYS A 408 -14.31 -23.75 8.70
C LYS A 408 -14.42 -22.38 8.04
N VAL A 409 -14.63 -21.33 8.84
CA VAL A 409 -14.67 -19.93 8.36
C VAL A 409 -13.66 -19.09 9.12
N LEU A 410 -12.99 -18.16 8.44
CA LEU A 410 -12.16 -17.17 9.13
C LEU A 410 -13.04 -16.33 10.07
N ALA A 411 -12.59 -16.17 11.32
CA ALA A 411 -13.36 -15.41 12.28
C ALA A 411 -13.35 -13.91 11.93
N VAL A 412 -14.38 -13.19 12.38
CA VAL A 412 -14.56 -11.75 12.15
C VAL A 412 -14.59 -11.04 13.51
N PRO A 413 -13.53 -11.11 14.34
CA PRO A 413 -13.64 -10.76 15.75
C PRO A 413 -14.06 -9.31 15.98
N HIS A 414 -14.94 -9.11 16.96
CA HIS A 414 -15.20 -7.79 17.52
C HIS A 414 -13.99 -7.32 18.34
N LEU A 415 -13.15 -6.48 17.75
CA LEU A 415 -11.90 -6.03 18.35
C LEU A 415 -12.08 -4.73 19.14
N PHE A 416 -12.89 -3.80 18.62
CA PHE A 416 -12.99 -2.43 19.10
C PHE A 416 -14.38 -2.09 19.65
N GLY A 417 -14.45 -1.72 20.93
CA GLY A 417 -15.67 -1.35 21.61
C GLY A 417 -15.43 -0.99 23.08
N LYS A 418 -16.48 -0.59 23.80
CA LYS A 418 -16.43 -0.37 25.26
C LYS A 418 -17.11 -1.48 26.05
N ASP A 419 -17.95 -2.25 25.37
CA ASP A 419 -18.66 -3.45 25.81
C ASP A 419 -17.69 -4.60 26.11
N SER A 420 -18.23 -5.67 26.70
CA SER A 420 -17.46 -6.86 27.11
C SER A 420 -17.12 -7.80 25.97
N ASP A 421 -17.71 -7.61 24.79
CA ASP A 421 -17.51 -8.51 23.66
C ASP A 421 -16.30 -8.06 22.83
N ALA A 422 -15.92 -6.79 22.93
CA ALA A 422 -14.71 -6.26 22.32
C ALA A 422 -13.42 -6.89 22.89
N TYR A 423 -12.64 -7.57 22.04
CA TYR A 423 -11.39 -8.23 22.45
C TYR A 423 -10.40 -7.28 23.13
N TRP A 424 -10.23 -6.04 22.64
CA TRP A 424 -9.29 -5.08 23.25
C TRP A 424 -9.73 -4.54 24.63
N LYS A 425 -10.91 -4.95 25.10
CA LYS A 425 -11.46 -4.69 26.43
C LYS A 425 -11.41 -5.93 27.30
N SER A 426 -11.96 -7.05 26.83
CA SER A 426 -12.17 -8.27 27.63
C SER A 426 -11.02 -9.27 27.54
N PHE A 427 -10.28 -9.28 26.42
CA PHE A 427 -9.27 -10.28 26.09
C PHE A 427 -9.85 -11.71 26.01
N ASP A 428 -11.13 -11.82 25.67
CA ASP A 428 -11.86 -13.07 25.48
C ASP A 428 -12.13 -13.29 23.99
N TRP A 429 -11.40 -14.22 23.38
CA TRP A 429 -11.55 -14.55 21.96
C TRP A 429 -12.91 -15.15 21.64
N GLY A 430 -13.45 -16.02 22.49
CA GLY A 430 -14.74 -16.68 22.24
C GLY A 430 -15.88 -15.66 22.14
N ARG A 431 -15.91 -14.67 23.04
CA ARG A 431 -16.88 -13.56 22.98
C ARG A 431 -16.71 -12.71 21.73
N ALA A 432 -15.47 -12.31 21.43
CA ALA A 432 -15.18 -11.46 20.29
C ALA A 432 -15.54 -12.12 18.96
N ILE A 433 -15.21 -13.40 18.80
CA ILE A 433 -15.53 -14.20 17.61
C ILE A 433 -17.04 -14.37 17.49
N LYS A 434 -17.73 -14.73 18.58
CA LYS A 434 -19.20 -14.87 18.60
C LYS A 434 -19.92 -13.60 18.16
N ALA A 435 -19.57 -12.46 18.77
CA ALA A 435 -20.18 -11.18 18.44
C ALA A 435 -19.93 -10.80 16.97
N GLY A 436 -18.72 -11.04 16.50
CA GLY A 436 -18.29 -10.84 15.13
C GLY A 436 -19.06 -11.62 14.08
N LEU A 437 -19.08 -12.95 14.23
CA LEU A 437 -19.75 -13.87 13.30
C LEU A 437 -21.26 -13.62 13.26
N ASN A 438 -21.89 -13.46 14.44
CA ASN A 438 -23.33 -13.17 14.54
C ASN A 438 -23.70 -11.89 13.78
N ALA A 439 -22.89 -10.83 13.90
CA ALA A 439 -23.13 -9.56 13.20
C ALA A 439 -22.99 -9.69 11.67
N THR A 440 -22.34 -10.75 11.18
CA THR A 440 -22.22 -11.07 9.75
C THR A 440 -23.16 -12.20 9.31
N GLY A 441 -24.15 -12.57 10.14
CA GLY A 441 -25.14 -13.60 9.82
C GLY A 441 -24.62 -15.03 9.90
N GLN A 442 -23.49 -15.27 10.58
CA GLN A 442 -22.89 -16.59 10.77
C GLN A 442 -23.04 -17.02 12.23
N GLU A 443 -23.41 -18.28 12.46
CA GLU A 443 -23.44 -18.84 13.81
C GLU A 443 -22.05 -19.31 14.23
N PHE A 444 -21.61 -18.88 15.41
CA PHE A 444 -20.37 -19.39 15.99
C PHE A 444 -20.59 -20.78 16.59
N SER A 445 -19.74 -21.75 16.21
CA SER A 445 -19.84 -23.13 16.71
C SER A 445 -19.53 -23.27 18.20
N GLY A 446 -18.83 -22.29 18.79
CA GLY A 446 -18.28 -22.36 20.14
C GLY A 446 -16.82 -22.79 20.18
N GLU A 447 -16.27 -23.27 19.06
CA GLU A 447 -14.88 -23.73 18.96
C GLU A 447 -14.08 -22.85 17.98
N TYR A 448 -12.87 -22.49 18.36
CA TYR A 448 -11.97 -21.72 17.52
C TYR A 448 -10.52 -22.16 17.73
N ASP A 449 -9.70 -21.92 16.72
CA ASP A 449 -8.24 -22.02 16.79
C ASP A 449 -7.62 -20.93 15.90
N PHE A 450 -6.31 -20.90 15.75
CA PHE A 450 -5.57 -19.94 14.93
C PHE A 450 -4.87 -20.63 13.78
N ILE A 451 -5.20 -20.20 12.57
CA ILE A 451 -4.65 -20.74 11.33
C ILE A 451 -3.71 -19.75 10.66
N GLU A 452 -2.67 -20.28 10.01
CA GLU A 452 -1.77 -19.49 9.17
C GLU A 452 -2.47 -19.02 7.90
N THR A 453 -2.20 -17.77 7.52
CA THR A 453 -2.79 -17.10 6.37
C THR A 453 -1.72 -16.39 5.56
N ALA A 454 -1.96 -16.26 4.25
CA ALA A 454 -1.17 -15.44 3.35
C ALA A 454 -2.07 -14.47 2.57
N TYR A 455 -1.60 -13.22 2.42
CA TYR A 455 -2.35 -12.15 1.77
C TYR A 455 -1.46 -11.32 0.84
N TYR A 456 -1.79 -11.34 -0.44
CA TYR A 456 -0.97 -10.80 -1.53
C TYR A 456 -1.44 -9.39 -1.92
N TRP A 457 -0.50 -8.45 -2.00
CA TRP A 457 -0.72 -7.06 -2.39
C TRP A 457 0.21 -6.69 -3.54
N PRO A 458 -0.32 -6.31 -4.73
CA PRO A 458 0.52 -5.80 -5.81
C PRO A 458 1.37 -4.63 -5.33
N VAL A 459 2.64 -4.60 -5.74
CA VAL A 459 3.56 -3.48 -5.48
C VAL A 459 3.61 -2.58 -6.71
N THR A 460 3.17 -1.33 -6.57
CA THR A 460 2.92 -0.42 -7.72
C THR A 460 3.54 0.96 -7.60
N HIS A 461 4.10 1.30 -6.44
CA HIS A 461 4.78 2.57 -6.18
C HIS A 461 6.17 2.30 -5.61
N MET A 462 6.91 3.36 -5.30
CA MET A 462 8.34 3.32 -5.04
C MET A 462 9.11 2.86 -6.29
N VAL A 463 8.79 3.43 -7.45
CA VAL A 463 9.57 3.18 -8.66
C VAL A 463 10.97 3.75 -8.46
N ALA A 464 11.99 2.89 -8.56
CA ALA A 464 13.38 3.25 -8.34
C ALA A 464 13.98 4.03 -9.51
N PRO A 465 15.08 4.77 -9.28
CA PRO A 465 15.93 5.25 -10.36
C PRO A 465 16.27 4.14 -11.36
N LYS A 466 16.34 4.48 -12.66
CA LYS A 466 16.65 3.50 -13.71
C LYS A 466 17.99 2.77 -13.50
N GLU A 467 18.92 3.41 -12.79
CA GLU A 467 20.22 2.85 -12.44
C GLU A 467 20.12 1.71 -11.40
N GLU A 468 19.02 1.64 -10.66
CA GLU A 468 18.71 0.64 -9.63
C GLU A 468 17.70 -0.41 -10.12
N ALA A 469 17.22 -0.30 -11.36
CA ALA A 469 16.34 -1.30 -11.95
C ALA A 469 17.05 -2.67 -12.02
N LEU A 470 16.28 -3.75 -11.88
CA LEU A 470 16.84 -5.10 -11.88
C LEU A 470 17.62 -5.37 -13.17
N SER A 471 18.84 -5.88 -12.98
CA SER A 471 19.70 -6.30 -14.08
C SER A 471 19.37 -7.72 -14.54
N CYS A 472 19.95 -8.15 -15.66
CA CYS A 472 19.77 -9.51 -16.19
C CYS A 472 20.12 -10.58 -15.12
N ASP A 473 21.25 -10.42 -14.43
CA ASP A 473 21.74 -11.38 -13.44
C ASP A 473 20.83 -11.51 -12.22
N SER A 474 20.12 -10.43 -11.87
CA SER A 474 19.16 -10.42 -10.77
C SER A 474 18.05 -11.45 -10.98
N CYS A 475 17.68 -11.76 -12.22
CA CYS A 475 16.62 -12.70 -12.55
C CYS A 475 17.15 -14.03 -13.11
N HIS A 476 18.15 -13.98 -13.98
CA HIS A 476 18.69 -15.13 -14.70
C HIS A 476 19.70 -15.97 -13.90
N SER A 477 20.11 -15.52 -12.72
CA SER A 477 20.89 -16.36 -11.79
C SER A 477 20.01 -17.45 -11.17
N ARG A 478 20.66 -18.54 -10.73
CA ARG A 478 19.97 -19.72 -10.19
C ARG A 478 19.16 -19.42 -8.94
N ASP A 479 19.72 -18.59 -8.07
CA ASP A 479 19.10 -18.11 -6.84
C ASP A 479 18.57 -16.67 -7.01
N GLY A 480 18.25 -16.28 -8.24
CA GLY A 480 17.76 -14.96 -8.60
C GLY A 480 16.30 -14.71 -8.17
N ARG A 481 15.82 -13.49 -8.43
CA ARG A 481 14.46 -13.02 -8.09
C ARG A 481 13.36 -13.96 -8.56
N LEU A 482 13.55 -14.62 -9.70
CA LEU A 482 12.56 -15.49 -10.33
C LEU A 482 12.81 -16.98 -10.06
N ALA A 483 13.67 -17.35 -9.12
CA ALA A 483 14.04 -18.75 -8.84
C ALA A 483 12.83 -19.66 -8.56
N GLY A 484 11.80 -19.14 -7.88
CA GLY A 484 10.59 -19.90 -7.53
C GLY A 484 9.56 -20.06 -8.66
N LEU A 485 9.75 -19.44 -9.82
CA LEU A 485 8.77 -19.49 -10.91
C LEU A 485 9.02 -20.66 -11.87
N GLY A 486 8.02 -21.53 -12.03
CA GLY A 486 8.03 -22.63 -12.98
C GLY A 486 7.24 -22.35 -14.27
N GLY A 487 7.18 -23.38 -15.13
CA GLY A 487 6.38 -23.39 -16.36
C GLY A 487 7.09 -22.92 -17.62
N PHE A 488 8.36 -22.53 -17.53
CA PHE A 488 9.15 -22.06 -18.68
C PHE A 488 10.64 -22.26 -18.45
N TYR A 489 11.40 -22.26 -19.55
CA TYR A 489 12.86 -22.27 -19.52
C TYR A 489 13.41 -20.85 -19.45
N MET A 490 14.29 -20.61 -18.48
CA MET A 490 15.03 -19.36 -18.31
C MET A 490 16.52 -19.60 -18.50
N PRO A 491 17.15 -18.98 -19.52
CA PRO A 491 18.60 -19.04 -19.70
C PRO A 491 19.37 -18.62 -18.44
N GLY A 492 20.43 -19.33 -18.09
CA GLY A 492 21.26 -19.07 -16.91
C GLY A 492 20.74 -19.73 -15.62
N ARG A 493 19.43 -19.62 -15.37
CA ARG A 493 18.76 -20.20 -14.19
C ARG A 493 18.56 -21.70 -14.37
N ASP A 494 17.90 -22.06 -15.48
CA ASP A 494 17.50 -23.43 -15.76
C ASP A 494 18.57 -24.16 -16.58
N ARG A 495 18.58 -25.49 -16.46
CA ARG A 495 19.53 -26.36 -17.13
C ARG A 495 18.79 -27.50 -17.80
N PHE A 496 19.26 -27.87 -18.99
CA PHE A 496 18.85 -29.11 -19.63
C PHE A 496 20.07 -29.98 -19.74
N GLU A 497 20.12 -31.03 -18.93
CA GLU A 497 21.31 -31.89 -18.80
C GLU A 497 21.78 -32.43 -20.16
N TRP A 498 20.86 -32.78 -21.06
CA TRP A 498 21.20 -33.24 -22.41
C TRP A 498 21.77 -32.14 -23.32
N LEU A 499 21.34 -30.89 -23.17
CA LEU A 499 21.92 -29.74 -23.89
C LEU A 499 23.31 -29.42 -23.32
N ASP A 500 23.48 -29.53 -22.01
CA ASP A 500 24.78 -29.33 -21.36
C ASP A 500 25.78 -30.39 -21.81
N ILE A 501 25.36 -31.66 -21.84
CA ILE A 501 26.16 -32.78 -22.38
C ILE A 501 26.46 -32.55 -23.86
N GLY A 502 25.45 -32.20 -24.66
CA GLY A 502 25.63 -31.93 -26.10
C GLY A 502 26.60 -30.78 -26.35
N GLY A 503 26.47 -29.69 -25.61
CA GLY A 503 27.38 -28.55 -25.65
C GLY A 503 28.80 -28.93 -25.26
N ALA A 504 28.98 -29.69 -24.17
CA ALA A 504 30.28 -30.19 -23.75
C ALA A 504 30.91 -31.11 -24.81
N LEU A 505 30.13 -32.00 -25.43
CA LEU A 505 30.59 -32.86 -26.52
C LEU A 505 31.03 -32.06 -27.74
N ILE A 506 30.32 -30.98 -28.10
CA ILE A 506 30.70 -30.08 -29.20
C ILE A 506 32.02 -29.36 -28.88
N VAL A 507 32.18 -28.85 -27.64
CA VAL A 507 33.43 -28.19 -27.21
C VAL A 507 34.59 -29.17 -27.24
N LEU A 508 34.42 -30.37 -26.67
CA LEU A 508 35.44 -31.43 -26.67
C LEU A 508 35.77 -31.90 -28.08
N GLY A 509 34.76 -32.07 -28.94
CA GLY A 509 34.95 -32.43 -30.35
C GLY A 509 35.72 -31.36 -31.13
N THR A 510 35.40 -30.09 -30.91
CA THR A 510 36.11 -28.96 -31.53
C THR A 510 37.57 -28.89 -31.08
N LEU A 511 37.81 -29.01 -29.77
CA LEU A 511 39.16 -29.05 -29.21
C LEU A 511 39.97 -30.23 -29.77
N GLY A 512 39.34 -31.40 -29.86
CA GLY A 512 39.92 -32.59 -30.48
C GLY A 512 40.31 -32.35 -31.94
N GLY A 513 39.40 -31.78 -32.75
CA GLY A 513 39.64 -31.44 -34.15
C GLY A 513 40.80 -30.46 -34.34
N VAL A 514 40.84 -29.37 -33.56
CA VAL A 514 41.93 -28.37 -33.61
C VAL A 514 43.26 -29.00 -33.20
N THR A 515 43.27 -29.83 -32.16
CA THR A 515 44.48 -30.51 -31.69
C THR A 515 45.02 -31.49 -32.73
N LEU A 516 44.15 -32.31 -33.33
CA LEU A 516 44.51 -33.25 -34.40
C LEU A 516 45.07 -32.51 -35.62
N HIS A 517 44.43 -31.42 -36.02
CA HIS A 517 44.92 -30.59 -37.12
C HIS A 517 46.30 -29.97 -36.81
N GLY A 518 46.49 -29.46 -35.59
CA GLY A 518 47.77 -28.93 -35.11
C GLY A 518 48.88 -29.99 -35.12
N LEU A 519 48.61 -31.18 -34.59
CA LEU A 519 49.54 -32.31 -34.60
C LEU A 519 49.87 -32.75 -36.04
N GLY A 520 48.87 -32.81 -36.92
CA GLY A 520 49.05 -33.11 -38.33
C GLY A 520 50.01 -32.11 -39.00
N ARG A 521 49.87 -30.82 -38.73
CA ARG A 521 50.79 -29.77 -39.21
C ARG A 521 52.22 -29.96 -38.68
N LEU A 522 52.38 -30.28 -37.39
CA LEU A 522 53.70 -30.51 -36.79
C LEU A 522 54.41 -31.74 -37.38
N ILE A 523 53.68 -32.85 -37.57
CA ILE A 523 54.22 -34.08 -38.17
C ILE A 523 54.61 -33.83 -39.63
N ALA A 524 53.73 -33.20 -40.41
CA ALA A 524 54.01 -32.85 -41.81
C ALA A 524 55.21 -31.89 -41.93
N GLY A 525 55.31 -30.91 -41.03
CA GLY A 525 56.44 -29.99 -40.95
C GLY A 525 57.76 -30.69 -40.60
N ARG A 526 57.74 -31.66 -39.67
CA ARG A 526 58.92 -32.48 -39.34
C ARG A 526 59.33 -33.39 -40.48
N ARG A 527 58.38 -33.96 -41.24
CA ARG A 527 58.66 -34.76 -42.44
C ARG A 527 59.28 -33.90 -43.56
N ARG A 528 58.78 -32.68 -43.77
CA ARG A 528 59.37 -31.71 -44.73
C ARG A 528 60.76 -31.20 -44.36
N ARG A 529 61.16 -31.24 -43.08
CA ARG A 529 62.52 -30.87 -42.64
C ARG A 529 63.52 -32.03 -42.66
N LYS A 530 63.05 -33.27 -42.82
CA LYS A 530 63.87 -34.48 -42.90
C LYS A 530 64.03 -35.01 -44.33
N SER A 531 63.17 -34.59 -45.25
CA SER A 531 63.42 -34.60 -46.70
C SER A 531 64.12 -33.32 -47.09
#